data_AF-A0A949LFW8-F1
#
_entry.id   AF-A0A949LFW8-F1
#
_cell.length_a   1.000
_cell.length_b   1.000
_cell.length_c   1.000
_cell.angle_alpha   90.00
_cell.angle_beta   90.00
_cell.angle_gamma   90.00
#
_symmetry.space_group_name_H-M   'P 1'
#
loop_
_entity.id
_entity.type
_entity.pdbx_description
1 polymer ?
#
loop_
_entity_poly.entity_id
_entity_poly.type
_entity_poly.pdbx_seq_one_letter_code
_entity_poly.pdbx_strand_id
1 'polypeptide(L)' 'MAQITGGQEMPRGKKCAAEQIIGKLREAEVGLAQGKTVPEVVRKLGVTEQAYERWKREYGGLRTD' A
#
# COMPACT_ATOMS: atom_id res chain seq x y z
N MET A 1 -8.92 21.10 -2.00
CA MET A 1 -8.54 20.52 -3.31
C MET A 1 -7.16 19.89 -3.15
N ALA A 2 -7.06 18.60 -3.50
CA ALA A 2 -5.91 17.69 -3.51
C ALA A 2 -4.53 18.20 -2.99
N GLN A 3 -4.16 17.77 -1.79
CA GLN A 3 -2.78 17.75 -1.31
C GLN A 3 -2.18 16.39 -1.68
N ILE A 4 -1.57 16.30 -2.86
CA ILE A 4 -0.71 15.16 -3.22
C ILE A 4 0.70 15.44 -2.70
N THR A 5 0.85 15.45 -1.37
CA THR A 5 2.17 15.59 -0.74
C THR A 5 2.98 14.35 -1.05
N GLY A 6 4.05 14.53 -1.84
CA GLY A 6 5.31 13.78 -1.82
C GLY A 6 5.24 12.25 -1.79
N GLY A 7 5.83 11.61 -2.81
CA GLY A 7 6.26 10.22 -2.72
C GLY A 7 7.21 10.04 -1.52
N GLN A 8 6.66 9.71 -0.36
CA GLN A 8 7.45 9.36 0.81
C GLN A 8 7.98 7.95 0.58
N GLU A 9 9.11 7.88 -0.12
CA GLU A 9 9.99 6.72 -0.15
C GLU A 9 10.29 6.34 1.31
N MET A 10 9.71 5.24 1.76
CA MET A 10 9.80 4.84 3.17
C MET A 10 11.26 4.60 3.56
N PRO A 11 11.70 5.05 4.75
CA PRO A 11 13.07 4.91 5.20
C PRO A 11 13.43 3.43 5.39
N ARG A 12 14.67 3.07 5.03
CA ARG A 12 15.26 1.72 4.93
C ARG A 12 15.35 0.92 6.26
N GLY A 13 14.49 1.20 7.24
CA GLY A 13 14.32 0.42 8.46
C GLY A 13 13.48 -0.84 8.21
N LYS A 14 14.15 -1.92 7.78
CA LYS A 14 13.56 -3.17 7.25
C LYS A 14 12.46 -3.83 8.10
N LYS A 15 12.35 -3.55 9.40
CA LYS A 15 11.38 -4.18 10.31
C LYS A 15 10.12 -3.34 10.47
N CYS A 16 10.28 -2.07 10.84
CA CYS A 16 9.16 -1.15 11.04
C CYS A 16 8.42 -0.81 9.73
N ALA A 17 9.12 -0.88 8.59
CA ALA A 17 8.51 -0.69 7.28
C ALA A 17 7.57 -1.84 6.90
N ALA A 18 7.94 -3.10 7.18
CA ALA A 18 7.15 -4.27 6.81
C ALA A 18 5.79 -4.30 7.52
N GLU A 19 5.75 -4.03 8.83
CA GLU A 19 4.49 -3.96 9.59
C GLU A 19 3.56 -2.86 9.06
N GLN A 20 4.11 -1.68 8.73
CA GLN A 20 3.34 -0.62 8.09
C GLN A 20 2.79 -1.01 6.71
N ILE A 21 3.56 -1.75 5.92
CA ILE A 21 3.15 -2.23 4.60
C ILE A 21 2.02 -3.24 4.74
N ILE A 22 2.13 -4.18 5.68
CA ILE A 22 1.07 -5.17 5.96
C ILE A 22 -0.21 -4.48 6.43
N GLY A 23 -0.11 -3.47 7.30
CA GLY A 23 -1.25 -2.65 7.73
C GLY A 23 -1.95 -1.96 6.54
N LYS A 24 -1.16 -1.30 5.69
CA LYS A 24 -1.68 -0.61 4.49
C LYS A 24 -2.25 -1.58 3.45
N LEU A 25 -1.65 -2.75 3.25
CA LEU A 25 -2.17 -3.81 2.38
C LEU A 25 -3.51 -4.36 2.90
N ARG A 26 -3.67 -4.52 4.21
CA ARG A 26 -4.94 -4.96 4.81
C ARG A 26 -6.04 -3.93 4.59
N GLU A 27 -5.76 -2.64 4.81
CA GLU A 27 -6.73 -1.58 4.48
C GLU A 27 -7.01 -1.52 2.97
N ALA A 28 -6.00 -1.75 2.13
CA ALA A 28 -6.17 -1.84 0.69
C ALA A 28 -7.14 -2.98 0.33
N GLU A 29 -6.94 -4.17 0.89
CA GLU A 29 -7.83 -5.31 0.69
C GLU A 29 -9.25 -5.06 1.20
N VAL A 30 -9.43 -4.40 2.34
CA VAL A 30 -10.76 -4.02 2.83
C VAL A 30 -11.45 -3.09 1.83
N GLY A 31 -10.71 -2.17 1.21
CA GLY A 31 -11.25 -1.34 0.13
C GLY A 31 -11.59 -2.15 -1.13
N LEU A 32 -10.70 -3.05 -1.55
CA LEU A 32 -10.94 -3.93 -2.70
C LEU A 32 -12.15 -4.85 -2.48
N ALA A 33 -12.32 -5.40 -1.28
CA ALA A 33 -13.46 -6.23 -0.90
C ALA A 33 -14.78 -5.45 -0.89
N GLN A 34 -14.73 -4.14 -0.66
CA GLN A 34 -15.88 -3.24 -0.83
C GLN A 34 -16.16 -2.87 -2.30
N GLY A 35 -15.41 -3.43 -3.25
CA GLY A 35 -15.54 -3.14 -4.68
C GLY A 35 -14.80 -1.88 -5.13
N LYS A 36 -13.92 -1.30 -4.30
CA LYS A 36 -13.09 -0.17 -4.71
C LYS A 36 -11.96 -0.63 -5.61
N THR A 37 -11.48 0.27 -6.44
CA THR A 37 -10.34 0.00 -7.32
C THR A 37 -9.01 0.28 -6.61
N VAL A 38 -7.95 -0.42 -7.00
CA VAL A 38 -6.57 -0.17 -6.51
C VAL A 38 -6.21 1.32 -6.46
N PRO A 39 -6.38 2.13 -7.54
CA PRO A 39 -6.09 3.56 -7.51
C PRO A 39 -6.89 4.33 -6.46
N GLU A 40 -8.12 3.95 -6.15
CA GLU A 40 -8.90 4.58 -5.08
C GLU A 40 -8.36 4.26 -3.70
N VAL A 41 -7.99 3.00 -3.45
CA VAL A 41 -7.49 2.59 -2.14
C VAL A 41 -6.10 3.16 -1.87
N VAL A 42 -5.19 3.14 -2.85
CA VAL A 42 -3.86 3.74 -2.68
C VAL A 42 -3.96 5.25 -2.46
N ARG A 43 -4.85 5.93 -3.18
CA ARG A 43 -5.10 7.38 -3.01
C ARG A 43 -5.71 7.69 -1.65
N LYS A 44 -6.56 6.80 -1.12
CA LYS A 44 -7.10 6.91 0.25
C LYS A 44 -6.04 6.67 1.32
N LEU A 45 -5.13 5.73 1.07
CA LEU A 45 -4.02 5.38 1.95
C LEU A 45 -2.86 6.39 1.92
N GLY A 46 -2.90 7.38 1.01
CA GLY A 46 -1.82 8.33 0.80
C GLY A 46 -0.56 7.67 0.23
N VAL A 47 -0.72 6.58 -0.52
CA VAL A 47 0.38 5.86 -1.17
C VAL A 47 0.23 5.94 -2.68
N THR A 48 1.35 5.83 -3.39
CA THR A 48 1.35 5.83 -4.85
C THR A 48 1.06 4.43 -5.38
N GLU A 49 0.47 4.34 -6.57
CA GLU A 49 0.27 3.07 -7.27
C GLU A 49 1.59 2.31 -7.43
N GLN A 50 2.69 3.03 -7.70
CA GLN A 50 4.02 2.45 -7.81
C GLN A 50 4.50 1.78 -6.50
N ALA A 51 4.20 2.38 -5.33
CA ALA A 51 4.52 1.76 -4.05
C ALA A 51 3.70 0.49 -3.82
N TYR A 52 2.41 0.50 -4.19
CA TYR A 52 1.54 -0.66 -4.10
C TYR A 52 1.98 -1.81 -5.01
N GLU A 53 2.37 -1.51 -6.26
CA GLU A 53 2.94 -2.49 -7.19
C GLU A 53 4.20 -3.15 -6.62
N ARG A 54 5.08 -2.34 -6.02
CA ARG A 54 6.29 -2.83 -5.34
C ARG A 54 5.93 -3.74 -4.16
N TRP A 55 4.96 -3.36 -3.33
CA TRP A 55 4.51 -4.18 -2.21
C TRP A 55 3.83 -5.46 -2.66
N LYS A 56 3.08 -5.44 -3.76
CA LYS A 56 2.46 -6.63 -4.33
C LYS A 56 3.52 -7.62 -4.84
N ARG A 57 4.64 -7.11 -5.37
CA ARG A 57 5.76 -7.94 -5.80
C ARG A 57 6.62 -8.47 -4.64
N GLU A 58 6.79 -7.69 -3.58
CA GLU A 58 7.65 -8.02 -2.43
C GLU A 58 6.92 -8.78 -1.31
N TYR A 59 5.63 -8.46 -1.10
CA TYR A 59 4.76 -9.01 -0.04
C TYR A 59 3.52 -9.73 -0.58
N GLY A 60 3.06 -9.44 -1.81
CA GLY A 60 1.90 -10.12 -2.39
C GLY A 60 2.17 -11.58 -2.76
N GLY A 61 3.44 -11.96 -2.98
CA GLY A 61 3.85 -13.37 -3.13
C GLY A 61 3.95 -14.14 -1.80
N LEU A 62 4.00 -13.46 -0.66
CA LEU A 62 4.10 -14.05 0.68
C LEU A 62 2.74 -14.48 1.26
N ARG A 63 1.63 -14.25 0.54
CA ARG A 63 0.26 -14.53 1.00
C ARG A 63 -0.43 -15.69 0.26
N THR A 64 0.33 -16.48 -0.50
CA THR A 64 -0.19 -17.70 -1.15
C THR A 64 0.13 -18.91 -0.27
N ASP A 65 -0.46 -18.94 0.92
CA ASP A 65 -0.87 -20.14 1.67
C ASP A 65 -2.10 -19.78 2.52
#